data_AF-A0A8T4P1E4-F1
#
_entry.id   AF-A0A8T4P1E4-F1
#
_cell.length_a   1.000
_cell.length_b   1.000
_cell.length_c   1.000
_cell.angle_alpha   90.00
_cell.angle_beta   90.00
_cell.angle_gamma   90.00
#
_symmetry.space_group_name_H-M   'P 1'
#
loop_
_entity.id
_entity.type
_entity.pdbx_description
1 polymer ?
#
loop_
_entity_poly.entity_id
_entity_poly.type
_entity_poly.pdbx_seq_one_letter_code
_entity_poly.pdbx_strand_id
1 'polypeptide(L)' 'MLMEFFKKNPNRDVPHPEVVDWVTAEYLKRTGKVFRDPDRGIRKLHQTGYLQKIKKGVYRYDPKHFKTRELDD' A
#
# COMPACT_ATOMS: atom_id res chain seq x y z
N MET A 1 -4.08 -5.13 -5.37
CA MET A 1 -5.01 -4.27 -4.60
C MET A 1 -4.31 -3.21 -3.75
N LEU A 2 -3.47 -3.52 -2.75
CA LEU A 2 -2.81 -2.47 -1.94
C LEU A 2 -2.05 -1.45 -2.82
N MET A 3 -1.21 -1.95 -3.72
CA MET A 3 -0.50 -1.10 -4.67
C MET A 3 -1.44 -0.36 -5.65
N GLU A 4 -2.59 -0.94 -6.00
CA GLU A 4 -3.58 -0.25 -6.86
C GLU A 4 -4.15 0.98 -6.14
N PHE A 5 -4.46 0.87 -4.85
CA PHE A 5 -4.93 1.99 -4.04
C PHE A 5 -3.91 3.14 -4.06
N PHE A 6 -2.65 2.83 -3.74
CA PHE A 6 -1.60 3.83 -3.68
C PHE A 6 -1.28 4.44 -5.04
N LYS A 7 -1.29 3.66 -6.13
CA LYS A 7 -1.13 4.18 -7.49
C LYS A 7 -2.27 5.10 -7.93
N LYS A 8 -3.50 4.86 -7.47
CA LYS A 8 -4.65 5.76 -7.67
C LYS A 8 -4.60 7.01 -6.78
N ASN A 9 -3.76 7.01 -5.76
CA ASN A 9 -3.58 8.10 -4.79
C ASN A 9 -2.10 8.54 -4.72
N PRO A 10 -1.46 8.91 -5.85
CA PRO A 10 -0.05 9.26 -5.86
C PRO A 10 0.19 10.56 -5.09
N ASN A 11 1.36 10.67 -4.46
CA ASN A 11 1.82 11.84 -3.69
C ASN A 11 0.89 12.25 -2.53
N ARG A 12 -0.05 11.39 -2.12
CA ARG A 12 -0.95 11.62 -0.99
C ARG A 12 -0.46 10.91 0.26
N ASP A 13 -0.53 11.59 1.40
CA ASP A 13 -0.36 11.00 2.72
C ASP A 13 -1.59 10.20 3.08
N VAL A 14 -1.46 8.88 3.03
CA VAL A 14 -2.54 7.94 3.30
C VAL A 14 -2.38 7.39 4.71
N PRO A 15 -3.36 7.66 5.61
CA PRO A 15 -3.46 6.96 6.87
C PRO A 15 -3.69 5.47 6.67
N HIS A 16 -3.07 4.67 7.50
CA HIS A 16 -3.17 3.21 7.47
C HIS A 16 -4.62 2.69 7.55
N PRO A 17 -5.51 3.21 8.43
CA PRO A 17 -6.91 2.76 8.45
C PRO A 17 -7.62 2.94 7.11
N GLU A 18 -7.36 4.04 6.40
CA GLU A 18 -8.03 4.35 5.13
C GLU A 18 -7.75 3.30 4.04
N VAL A 19 -6.48 2.90 3.90
CA VAL A 19 -6.11 1.87 2.93
C VAL A 19 -6.60 0.48 3.37
N VAL A 20 -6.64 0.20 4.68
CA VAL A 20 -7.16 -1.06 5.24
C VAL A 20 -8.65 -1.20 4.96
N ASP A 21 -9.44 -0.15 5.21
CA ASP A 21 -10.88 -0.15 4.96
C ASP A 21 -11.17 -0.36 3.47
N TRP A 22 -10.49 0.40 2.60
CA TRP A 22 -10.68 0.28 1.16
C TRP A 22 -10.31 -1.12 0.65
N VAL A 23 -9.15 -1.65 1.05
CA VAL A 23 -8.68 -2.94 0.51
C VAL A 23 -9.50 -4.11 1.02
N THR A 24 -10.01 -4.02 2.25
CA THR A 24 -10.89 -5.06 2.83
C THR A 24 -12.21 -5.09 2.08
N ALA A 25 -12.82 -3.93 1.84
CA ALA A 25 -14.06 -3.82 1.06
C ALA A 25 -13.86 -4.30 -0.39
N GLU A 26 -12.78 -3.86 -1.04
CA GLU A 26 -12.48 -4.24 -2.43
C GLU A 26 -12.19 -5.74 -2.57
N TYR A 27 -11.46 -6.34 -1.62
CA TYR A 27 -11.19 -7.78 -1.63
C TYR A 27 -12.45 -8.60 -1.40
N LEU A 28 -13.31 -8.19 -0.46
CA LEU A 28 -14.59 -8.82 -0.21
C LEU A 28 -15.48 -8.77 -1.46
N LYS A 29 -15.55 -7.62 -2.13
CA LYS A 29 -16.30 -7.47 -3.38
C LYS A 29 -15.78 -8.38 -4.49
N ARG A 30 -14.46 -8.50 -4.65
CA ARG A 30 -13.83 -9.29 -5.73
C ARG A 30 -13.85 -10.79 -5.48
N THR A 31 -13.77 -11.23 -4.22
CA THR A 31 -13.50 -12.64 -3.88
C THR A 31 -14.58 -13.29 -3.02
N GLY A 32 -15.48 -12.51 -2.43
CA GLY A 32 -16.43 -12.97 -1.42
C GLY A 32 -15.77 -13.36 -0.09
N LYS A 33 -14.48 -13.09 0.11
CA LYS A 33 -13.72 -13.45 1.32
C LYS A 33 -13.21 -12.22 2.07
N VAL A 34 -13.03 -12.37 3.38
CA VAL A 34 -12.44 -11.32 4.24
C VAL A 34 -10.93 -11.25 4.03
N PHE A 35 -10.38 -10.05 3.85
CA PHE A 35 -8.94 -9.87 3.78
C PHE A 35 -8.35 -9.85 5.19
N ARG A 36 -7.68 -10.95 5.57
CA ARG A 36 -7.30 -11.21 6.98
C ARG A 36 -6.10 -10.41 7.48
N ASP A 37 -5.19 -9.98 6.61
CA ASP A 37 -3.94 -9.32 7.01
C ASP A 37 -3.46 -8.29 5.95
N PRO A 38 -4.22 -7.21 5.72
CA PRO A 38 -3.80 -6.12 4.83
C PRO A 38 -2.55 -5.40 5.36
N ASP A 39 -2.36 -5.37 6.68
CA ASP A 39 -1.29 -4.65 7.36
C ASP A 39 0.09 -5.20 6.99
N ARG A 40 0.23 -6.52 6.96
CA ARG A 40 1.48 -7.14 6.52
C ARG A 40 1.82 -6.81 5.07
N GLY A 41 0.81 -6.67 4.22
CA GLY A 41 1.01 -6.22 2.84
C GLY A 41 1.55 -4.79 2.76
N ILE A 42 0.97 -3.86 3.53
CA ILE A 42 1.41 -2.46 3.58
C ILE A 42 2.84 -2.38 4.13
N ARG A 43 3.13 -3.13 5.19
CA ARG A 43 4.47 -3.22 5.77
C ARG A 43 5.49 -3.75 4.77
N LYS A 44 5.15 -4.80 4.02
CA LYS A 44 6.01 -5.34 2.97
C LYS A 44 6.31 -4.29 1.90
N LEU A 45 5.29 -3.58 1.41
CA LEU A 45 5.46 -2.51 0.42
C LEU A 45 6.38 -1.38 0.90
N HIS A 46 6.29 -1.00 2.18
CA HIS A 46 7.24 -0.06 2.76
C HIS A 46 8.66 -0.65 2.85
N GLN A 47 8.81 -1.89 3.34
CA GLN A 47 10.10 -2.55 3.47
C GLN A 47 10.82 -2.73 2.14
N THR A 48 10.08 -2.98 1.06
CA THR A 48 10.61 -3.10 -0.30
C THR A 48 10.80 -1.77 -1.01
N GLY A 49 10.52 -0.63 -0.35
CA GLY A 49 10.76 0.72 -0.89
C GLY A 49 9.66 1.26 -1.81
N TYR A 50 8.53 0.57 -1.96
CA TYR A 50 7.40 1.07 -2.76
C TYR A 50 6.66 2.21 -2.06
N LEU A 51 6.62 2.21 -0.73
CA LEU A 51 5.96 3.25 0.07
C LEU A 51 6.97 3.96 0.96
N GLN A 52 6.89 5.29 0.99
CA GLN A 52 7.59 6.11 1.97
C GLN A 52 6.76 6.17 3.25
N LYS A 53 7.37 5.93 4.41
CA LYS A 53 6.74 6.14 5.71
C LYS A 53 6.96 7.59 6.13
N ILE A 54 5.90 8.39 6.09
CA ILE A 54 5.95 9.82 6.41
C ILE A 54 5.91 10.03 7.93
N LYS A 55 5.05 9.27 8.62
CA LYS A 55 4.98 9.20 10.08
C LYS A 55 4.37 7.86 10.51
N LYS A 56 4.25 7.62 11.81
CA LYS A 56 3.63 6.38 12.33
C LYS A 56 2.22 6.22 11.74
N GLY A 57 2.00 5.12 11.03
CA GLY A 57 0.71 4.79 10.41
C GLY A 57 0.34 5.64 9.20
N VAL A 58 1.27 6.39 8.59
CA VAL A 58 1.01 7.17 7.37
C VAL A 58 2.05 6.86 6.31
N TYR A 59 1.57 6.49 5.13
CA TYR A 59 2.38 6.06 4.00
C TYR A 59 2.06 6.89 2.75
N ARG A 60 3.08 7.11 1.91
CA ARG A 60 2.93 7.82 0.64
C ARG A 60 3.57 7.00 -0.47
N TYR A 61 2.88 6.91 -1.60
CA TYR A 61 3.46 6.45 -2.85
C TYR A 61 3.90 7.66 -3.68
N ASP A 62 5.18 7.73 -4.03
CA ASP A 62 5.74 8.74 -4.90
C ASP A 62 6.23 8.08 -6.19
N PRO A 63 5.55 8.27 -7.33
CA PRO A 63 5.93 7.69 -8.61
C PRO A 63 7.34 8.11 -9.09
N LYS A 64 7.84 9.27 -8.66
CA LYS A 64 9.15 9.80 -9.07
C LYS A 64 10.28 9.28 -8.20
N HIS A 65 9.98 8.98 -6.93
CA HIS A 65 10.94 8.40 -5.99
C HIS A 65 11.04 6.89 -6.09
N PHE A 66 10.04 6.24 -6.70
CA PHE A 66 10.06 4.82 -6.99
C PHE A 66 11.06 4.53 -8.12
N LYS A 67 12.36 4.54 -7.79
CA LYS A 67 13.34 3.76 -8.54
C LYS A 67 13.20 2.33 -8.06
N THR A 68 12.69 1.47 -8.92
CA THR A 68 12.76 0.02 -8.77
C THR A 68 14.17 -0.31 -8.27
N ARG A 69 14.30 -0.80 -7.03
CA ARG A 69 15.34 -1.78 -6.75
C ARG A 69 14.93 -3.00 -7.56
N GLU A 70 15.25 -2.99 -8.86
CA GLU A 70 15.62 -4.24 -9.49
C GLU A 70 16.74 -4.75 -8.60
N LEU A 71 16.44 -5.86 -7.93
CA LEU A 71 17.43 -6.59 -7.17
C LEU A 71 18.51 -6.94 -8.20
N ASP A 72 19.68 -6.32 -8.07
CA ASP A 72 20.92 -6.92 -8.55
C ASP A 72 20.92 -8.38 -8.04
N ASP A 73 21.21 -9.30 -8.97
CA ASP A 73 21.13 -10.78 -8.87
C ASP A 73 21.43 -11.42 -7.50
#